data_AF-A0A7L5FVM1-F1
#
_entry.id   AF-A0A7L5FVM1-F1
#
_cell.length_a   1.000
_cell.length_b   1.000
_cell.length_c   1.000
_cell.angle_alpha   90.00
_cell.angle_beta   90.00
_cell.angle_gamma   90.00
#
_symmetry.space_group_name_H-M   'P 1'
#
loop_
_entity.id
_entity.type
_entity.pdbx_description
1 polymer ?
#
loop_
_entity_poly.entity_id
_entity_poly.type
_entity_poly.pdbx_seq_one_letter_code
_entity_poly.pdbx_strand_id
1 'polypeptide(L)'
;MASGFFALLDDIAVLMDDMAAMSKVATKKTAGILGDDLAVNAEKASGFVSSREIPILWAITKGSFLNKLIILPIAFLLSAFLPWAITIILLLGAIYLAFEGAEKIYEWLFPHDKPKIEIKSPKLSEAEILASEKDKIKSAIVTDFILSVEIVIIALGSVLEEILLMQILVVSIVAIIATIGVYGIVALIVRIDDLGWRLVKWSDKKKSISKTIGTILVQALPWIIKSLSVIGTVALLLVAGGIFMHNLHFIEELLSSLPSLVGELITGLIVGAISLALFKLFKYLFFNKKQ
;
A
#
# COMPACT_ATOMS: atom_id res chain seq x y z
N MET A 1 41.75 -1.96 -31.83
CA MET A 1 40.92 -3.07 -31.31
C MET A 1 40.53 -2.88 -29.84
N ALA A 2 41.39 -2.32 -28.96
CA ALA A 2 41.02 -2.05 -27.56
C ALA A 2 40.07 -0.84 -27.36
N SER A 3 40.15 0.20 -28.21
CA SER A 3 39.34 1.42 -28.09
C SER A 3 37.82 1.17 -28.22
N GLY A 4 37.37 0.20 -29.03
CA GLY A 4 35.95 -0.10 -29.18
C GLY A 4 35.32 -0.78 -27.96
N PHE A 5 36.12 -1.56 -27.21
CA PHE A 5 35.65 -2.18 -25.96
C PHE A 5 35.49 -1.16 -24.83
N PHE A 6 36.45 -0.24 -24.70
CA PHE A 6 36.35 0.84 -23.71
C PHE A 6 35.25 1.84 -24.04
N ALA A 7 34.99 2.11 -25.32
CA ALA A 7 33.84 2.93 -25.73
C ALA A 7 32.50 2.31 -25.32
N LEU A 8 32.31 1.00 -25.49
CA LEU A 8 31.09 0.32 -25.03
C LEU A 8 30.92 0.36 -23.51
N LEU A 9 32.02 0.25 -22.75
CA LEU A 9 31.95 0.39 -21.29
C LEU A 9 31.63 1.83 -20.86
N ASP A 10 32.14 2.82 -21.59
CA ASP A 10 31.84 4.23 -21.36
C ASP A 10 30.36 4.53 -21.66
N ASP A 11 29.83 4.03 -22.78
CA ASP A 11 28.40 4.13 -23.13
C ASP A 11 27.51 3.48 -22.07
N ILE A 12 27.90 2.30 -21.55
CA ILE A 12 27.20 1.65 -20.44
C ILE A 12 27.29 2.49 -19.17
N ALA A 13 28.45 3.08 -18.87
CA ALA A 13 28.64 3.90 -17.67
C ALA A 13 27.77 5.16 -17.72
N VAL A 14 27.71 5.84 -18.86
CA VAL A 14 26.82 7.00 -19.07
C VAL A 14 25.36 6.59 -18.91
N LEU A 15 24.94 5.49 -19.55
CA LEU A 15 23.58 4.96 -19.41
C LEU A 15 23.23 4.61 -17.96
N MET A 16 24.17 4.02 -17.22
CA MET A 16 23.98 3.68 -15.81
C MET A 16 23.85 4.93 -14.93
N ASP A 17 24.62 5.99 -15.22
CA ASP A 17 24.57 7.26 -14.48
C ASP A 17 23.24 8.00 -14.72
N ASP A 18 22.82 8.09 -15.99
CA ASP A 18 21.52 8.65 -16.37
C ASP A 18 20.37 7.85 -15.72
N MET A 19 20.47 6.52 -15.76
CA MET A 19 19.48 5.64 -15.15
C MET A 19 19.42 5.85 -13.63
N ALA A 20 20.56 6.03 -12.96
CA ALA A 20 20.62 6.29 -11.53
C ALA A 20 20.02 7.67 -11.18
N ALA A 21 20.33 8.71 -11.95
CA ALA A 21 19.79 10.05 -11.78
C ALA A 21 18.26 10.06 -11.94
N MET A 22 17.75 9.44 -13.02
CA MET A 22 16.31 9.36 -13.28
C MET A 22 15.58 8.48 -12.27
N SER A 23 16.19 7.36 -11.84
CA SER A 23 15.64 6.53 -10.77
C SER A 23 15.50 7.29 -9.46
N LYS A 24 16.46 8.17 -9.14
CA LYS A 24 16.38 9.03 -7.94
C LYS A 24 15.23 10.04 -8.04
N VAL A 25 15.04 10.65 -9.22
CA VAL A 25 13.92 11.59 -9.45
C VAL A 25 12.57 10.87 -9.38
N ALA A 26 12.45 9.73 -10.06
CA ALA A 26 11.26 8.89 -10.05
C ALA A 26 10.91 8.44 -8.63
N THR A 27 11.90 7.90 -7.88
CA THR A 27 11.72 7.47 -6.48
C THR A 27 11.31 8.64 -5.59
N LYS A 28 11.85 9.84 -5.81
CA LYS A 28 11.48 11.04 -5.04
C LYS A 28 10.03 11.45 -5.33
N LYS A 29 9.57 11.36 -6.58
CA LYS A 29 8.17 11.64 -6.95
C LYS A 29 7.21 10.62 -6.35
N THR A 30 7.61 9.36 -6.24
CA THR A 30 6.79 8.31 -5.62
C THR A 30 6.90 8.25 -4.10
N ALA A 31 7.78 9.05 -3.47
CA ALA A 31 8.09 8.91 -2.04
C ALA A 31 6.88 9.10 -1.11
N GLY A 32 5.97 10.01 -1.42
CA GLY A 32 4.73 10.20 -0.66
C GLY A 32 3.87 8.94 -0.69
N ILE A 33 3.61 8.43 -1.89
CA ILE A 33 2.79 7.23 -2.12
C ILE A 33 3.46 5.96 -1.57
N LEU A 34 4.80 5.90 -1.56
CA LEU A 34 5.52 4.82 -0.88
C LEU A 34 5.31 4.85 0.64
N GLY A 35 5.18 6.05 1.23
CA GLY A 35 4.80 6.24 2.62
C GLY A 35 3.38 5.76 2.91
N ASP A 36 2.45 6.04 1.99
CA ASP A 36 1.08 5.54 2.09
C ASP A 36 1.01 4.02 1.91
N ASP A 37 1.75 3.46 0.94
CA ASP A 37 1.87 2.02 0.71
C ASP A 37 2.45 1.28 1.92
N LEU A 38 3.43 1.89 2.59
CA LEU A 38 3.92 1.43 3.89
C LEU A 38 2.83 1.39 4.94
N ALA A 39 2.05 2.46 5.10
CA ALA A 39 0.99 2.53 6.10
C ALA A 39 -0.11 1.51 5.85
N VAL A 40 -0.56 1.39 4.61
CA VAL A 40 -1.61 0.44 4.21
C VAL A 40 -1.13 -1.00 4.36
N ASN A 41 0.08 -1.33 3.89
CA ASN A 41 0.61 -2.69 4.05
C ASN A 41 0.87 -3.04 5.53
N ALA A 42 1.35 -2.09 6.33
CA ALA A 42 1.52 -2.28 7.77
C ALA A 42 0.17 -2.54 8.45
N GLU A 43 -0.87 -1.77 8.15
CA GLU A 43 -2.22 -2.03 8.64
C GLU A 43 -2.70 -3.45 8.27
N LYS A 44 -2.56 -3.82 6.99
CA LYS A 44 -3.02 -5.13 6.49
C LYS A 44 -2.26 -6.27 7.18
N ALA A 45 -0.97 -6.11 7.45
CA ALA A 45 -0.13 -7.13 8.08
C ALA A 45 -0.30 -7.24 9.61
N SER A 46 -0.63 -6.15 10.30
CA SER A 46 -0.75 -6.11 11.76
C SER A 46 -2.10 -6.61 12.32
N GLY A 47 -3.03 -7.02 11.46
CA GLY A 47 -4.36 -7.52 11.84
C GLY A 47 -4.52 -9.05 11.87
N PHE A 48 -3.40 -9.78 11.84
CA PHE A 48 -3.37 -11.25 11.87
C PHE A 48 -3.03 -11.78 13.27
N VAL A 49 -3.22 -13.08 13.49
CA VAL A 49 -2.81 -13.72 14.76
C VAL A 49 -1.28 -13.61 14.87
N SER A 50 -0.76 -13.12 16.00
CA SER A 50 0.65 -12.71 16.14
C SER A 50 1.69 -13.77 15.72
N SER A 51 1.37 -15.06 15.83
CA SER A 51 2.27 -16.14 15.37
C SER A 51 2.33 -16.34 13.85
N ARG A 52 1.46 -15.68 13.08
CA ARG A 52 1.29 -15.86 11.63
C ARG A 52 1.55 -14.61 10.81
N GLU A 53 1.93 -13.49 11.43
CA GLU A 53 2.15 -12.21 10.74
C GLU A 53 3.26 -12.29 9.67
N ILE A 54 4.40 -12.93 9.98
CA ILE A 54 5.53 -13.06 9.03
C ILE A 54 5.25 -14.00 7.84
N PRO A 55 4.71 -15.22 8.03
CA PRO A 55 4.32 -16.07 6.90
C PRO A 55 3.30 -15.41 5.98
N ILE A 56 2.36 -14.65 6.56
CA ILE A 56 1.32 -13.94 5.81
C ILE A 56 1.92 -12.77 5.05
N LEU A 57 2.77 -11.96 5.69
CA LEU A 57 3.51 -10.89 5.03
C LEU A 57 4.30 -11.42 3.83
N TRP A 58 4.96 -12.58 3.98
CA TRP A 58 5.69 -13.22 2.90
C TRP A 58 4.78 -13.66 1.74
N ALA A 59 3.58 -14.14 2.03
CA ALA A 59 2.59 -14.48 1.02
C ALA A 59 2.13 -13.22 0.26
N ILE A 60 1.89 -12.12 0.97
CA ILE A 60 1.55 -10.82 0.38
C ILE A 60 2.71 -10.30 -0.47
N THR A 61 3.95 -10.31 0.02
CA THR A 61 5.14 -9.88 -0.73
C THR A 61 5.33 -10.67 -2.02
N LYS A 62 5.14 -12.00 -1.99
CA LYS A 62 5.20 -12.82 -3.21
C LYS A 62 4.10 -12.48 -4.20
N GLY A 63 2.87 -12.28 -3.72
CA GLY A 63 1.74 -11.85 -4.55
C GLY A 63 2.00 -10.49 -5.19
N SER A 64 2.48 -9.53 -4.39
CA SER A 64 2.86 -8.18 -4.82
C SER A 64 3.95 -8.18 -5.88
N PHE A 65 4.99 -9.00 -5.69
CA PHE A 65 6.07 -9.11 -6.68
C PHE A 65 5.55 -9.66 -8.01
N LEU A 66 4.68 -10.67 -7.97
CA LEU A 66 4.04 -11.21 -9.18
C LEU A 66 3.13 -10.17 -9.84
N ASN A 67 2.37 -9.40 -9.06
CA ASN A 67 1.56 -8.30 -9.57
C ASN A 67 2.42 -7.28 -10.31
N LYS A 68 3.53 -6.83 -9.72
CA LYS A 68 4.44 -5.85 -10.34
C LYS A 68 5.06 -6.40 -11.62
N LEU A 69 5.41 -7.68 -11.66
CA LEU A 69 5.91 -8.35 -12.88
C LEU A 69 4.88 -8.35 -14.02
N ILE A 70 3.58 -8.38 -13.70
CA ILE A 70 2.48 -8.32 -14.67
C ILE A 70 2.16 -6.86 -15.05
N ILE A 71 2.13 -5.96 -14.06
CA ILE A 71 1.81 -4.54 -14.24
C ILE A 71 2.83 -3.89 -15.16
N LEU A 72 4.14 -4.14 -14.97
CA LEU A 72 5.19 -3.45 -15.73
C LEU A 72 5.04 -3.62 -17.26
N PRO A 73 4.98 -4.84 -17.84
CA PRO A 73 4.74 -5.02 -19.27
C PRO A 73 3.43 -4.39 -19.76
N ILE A 74 2.35 -4.52 -18.98
CA ILE A 74 1.04 -3.95 -19.33
C ILE A 74 1.13 -2.42 -19.34
N ALA A 75 1.79 -1.81 -18.36
CA ALA A 75 1.95 -0.38 -18.26
C ALA A 75 2.75 0.19 -19.45
N PHE A 76 3.84 -0.48 -19.85
CA PHE A 76 4.61 -0.07 -21.04
C PHE A 76 3.82 -0.24 -22.34
N LEU A 77 3.02 -1.31 -22.46
CA LEU A 77 2.15 -1.50 -23.62
C LEU A 77 1.02 -0.44 -23.64
N LEU A 78 0.38 -0.19 -22.51
CA LEU A 78 -0.66 0.83 -22.41
C LEU A 78 -0.10 2.22 -22.65
N SER A 79 1.11 2.55 -22.19
CA SER A 79 1.68 3.88 -22.44
C SER A 79 1.99 4.10 -23.92
N ALA A 80 2.44 3.06 -24.63
CA ALA A 80 2.74 3.14 -26.05
C ALA A 80 1.49 3.18 -26.95
N PHE A 81 0.46 2.40 -26.63
CA PHE A 81 -0.69 2.20 -27.53
C PHE A 81 -1.99 2.84 -27.06
N LEU A 82 -2.19 3.01 -25.75
CA LEU A 82 -3.48 3.40 -25.17
C LEU A 82 -3.34 4.21 -23.86
N PRO A 83 -2.62 5.34 -23.86
CA PRO A 83 -2.26 6.05 -22.62
C PRO A 83 -3.47 6.54 -21.81
N TRP A 84 -4.60 6.84 -22.47
CA TRP A 84 -5.84 7.22 -21.79
C TRP A 84 -6.45 6.10 -20.92
N ALA A 85 -6.18 4.84 -21.24
CA ALA A 85 -6.68 3.70 -20.47
C ALA A 85 -6.04 3.63 -19.08
N ILE A 86 -4.80 4.12 -18.95
CA ILE A 86 -4.07 4.20 -17.69
C ILE A 86 -4.84 5.04 -16.67
N THR A 87 -5.26 6.23 -17.07
CA THR A 87 -6.05 7.14 -16.23
C THR A 87 -7.37 6.50 -15.79
N ILE A 88 -8.07 5.79 -16.69
CA ILE A 88 -9.33 5.12 -16.33
C ILE A 88 -9.11 4.01 -15.31
N ILE A 89 -8.09 3.16 -15.51
CA ILE A 89 -7.76 2.08 -14.58
C ILE A 89 -7.44 2.65 -13.19
N LEU A 90 -6.66 3.74 -13.14
CA LEU A 90 -6.33 4.44 -11.91
C LEU A 90 -7.57 5.00 -11.21
N LEU A 91 -8.44 5.72 -11.92
CA LEU A 91 -9.65 6.31 -11.34
C LEU A 91 -10.59 5.23 -10.79
N LEU A 92 -10.71 4.09 -11.47
CA LEU A 92 -11.48 2.94 -10.96
C LEU A 92 -10.86 2.36 -9.68
N GLY A 93 -9.52 2.24 -9.65
CA GLY A 93 -8.79 1.84 -8.44
C GLY A 93 -8.98 2.82 -7.29
N ALA A 94 -8.92 4.12 -7.56
CA ALA A 94 -9.13 5.18 -6.58
C ALA A 94 -10.54 5.15 -5.99
N ILE A 95 -11.57 4.87 -6.80
CA ILE A 95 -12.95 4.67 -6.31
C ILE A 95 -13.00 3.51 -5.32
N TYR A 96 -12.35 2.38 -5.64
CA TYR A 96 -12.29 1.23 -4.74
C TYR A 96 -11.59 1.56 -3.42
N LEU A 97 -10.43 2.24 -3.46
CA LEU A 97 -9.69 2.65 -2.26
C LEU A 97 -10.48 3.65 -1.41
N ALA A 98 -11.11 4.65 -2.04
CA ALA A 98 -11.94 5.62 -1.36
C ALA A 98 -13.16 4.96 -0.70
N PHE A 99 -13.78 3.99 -1.38
CA PHE A 99 -14.85 3.17 -0.83
C PHE A 99 -14.38 2.40 0.40
N GLU A 100 -13.25 1.68 0.32
CA GLU A 100 -12.72 0.90 1.44
C GLU A 100 -12.39 1.81 2.64
N GLY A 101 -11.74 2.95 2.40
CA GLY A 101 -11.45 3.94 3.44
C GLY A 101 -12.72 4.50 4.10
N ALA A 102 -13.74 4.85 3.31
CA ALA A 102 -15.01 5.35 3.82
C ALA A 102 -15.81 4.27 4.57
N GLU A 103 -15.77 3.01 4.13
CA GLU A 103 -16.38 1.88 4.83
C GLU A 103 -15.78 1.71 6.23
N LYS A 104 -14.44 1.75 6.35
CA LYS A 104 -13.76 1.69 7.66
C LYS A 104 -14.13 2.84 8.58
N ILE A 105 -14.19 4.08 8.06
CA ILE A 105 -14.64 5.25 8.83
C ILE A 105 -16.09 5.05 9.29
N TYR A 106 -16.96 4.58 8.40
CA TYR A 106 -18.35 4.34 8.71
C TYR A 106 -18.53 3.27 9.79
N GLU A 107 -17.80 2.16 9.72
CA GLU A 107 -17.81 1.12 10.76
C GLU A 107 -17.32 1.62 12.12
N TRP A 108 -16.35 2.54 12.11
CA TRP A 108 -15.83 3.16 13.33
C TRP A 108 -16.82 4.15 13.96
N LEU A 109 -17.53 4.94 13.15
CA LEU A 109 -18.53 5.92 13.60
C LEU A 109 -19.87 5.29 14.00
N PHE A 110 -20.27 4.24 13.28
CA PHE A 110 -21.49 3.48 13.53
C PHE A 110 -21.12 2.03 13.84
N PRO A 111 -20.55 1.76 15.03
CA PRO A 111 -20.36 0.40 15.47
C PRO A 111 -21.75 -0.22 15.63
N HIS A 112 -22.16 -1.01 14.64
CA HIS A 112 -23.31 -1.87 14.81
C HIS A 112 -23.01 -2.74 16.04
N ASP A 113 -24.00 -2.95 16.90
CA ASP A 113 -23.98 -4.06 17.83
C ASP A 113 -23.73 -5.32 17.01
N LYS A 114 -22.47 -5.73 16.90
CA LYS A 114 -22.16 -7.11 16.55
C LYS A 114 -22.98 -7.91 17.57
N PRO A 115 -23.90 -8.80 17.16
CA PRO A 115 -24.58 -9.64 18.11
C PRO A 115 -23.49 -10.20 19.00
N LYS A 116 -23.53 -9.89 20.31
CA LYS A 116 -22.45 -10.16 21.26
C LYS A 116 -21.83 -11.49 20.87
N ILE A 117 -20.70 -11.45 20.16
CA ILE A 117 -19.84 -12.59 20.07
C ILE A 117 -19.26 -12.55 21.47
N GLU A 118 -19.96 -13.20 22.39
CA GLU A 118 -19.35 -13.67 23.61
C GLU A 118 -17.97 -14.13 23.20
N ILE A 119 -16.94 -13.56 23.83
CA ILE A 119 -15.62 -14.15 23.85
C ILE A 119 -15.73 -15.43 24.70
N LYS A 120 -16.60 -16.35 24.30
CA LYS A 120 -16.35 -17.77 24.39
C LYS A 120 -15.83 -18.08 23.02
N SER A 121 -14.52 -18.28 22.91
CA SER A 121 -13.92 -18.92 21.75
C SER A 121 -14.85 -20.04 21.26
N PRO A 122 -15.60 -19.90 20.15
CA PRO A 122 -15.78 -21.09 19.37
C PRO A 122 -14.36 -21.40 18.90
N LYS A 123 -13.90 -22.62 19.10
CA LYS A 123 -12.75 -23.10 18.36
C LYS A 123 -13.14 -22.96 16.88
N LEU A 124 -12.83 -21.82 16.25
CA LEU A 124 -12.82 -21.75 14.80
C LEU A 124 -11.97 -22.93 14.38
N SER A 125 -12.51 -23.78 13.52
CA SER A 125 -11.72 -24.87 12.96
C SER A 125 -10.48 -24.27 12.33
N GLU A 126 -9.32 -24.94 12.39
CA GLU A 126 -8.11 -24.45 11.69
C GLU A 126 -8.42 -24.13 10.22
N ALA A 127 -9.38 -24.84 9.61
CA ALA A 127 -9.89 -24.58 8.27
C ALA A 127 -10.60 -23.21 8.12
N GLU A 128 -11.37 -22.77 9.10
CA GLU A 128 -12.09 -21.48 9.08
C GLU A 128 -11.12 -20.31 9.29
N ILE A 129 -10.13 -20.48 10.17
CA ILE A 129 -9.05 -19.51 10.37
C ILE A 129 -8.27 -19.35 9.05
N LEU A 130 -7.85 -20.47 8.43
CA LEU A 130 -7.12 -20.47 7.17
C LEU A 130 -7.92 -19.85 6.01
N ALA A 131 -9.24 -20.06 5.96
CA ALA A 131 -10.09 -19.42 4.95
C ALA A 131 -10.12 -17.90 5.13
N SER A 132 -10.33 -17.42 6.36
CA SER A 132 -10.31 -15.99 6.67
C SER A 132 -8.94 -15.33 6.40
N GLU A 133 -7.84 -16.04 6.64
CA GLU A 133 -6.48 -15.57 6.34
C GLU A 133 -6.26 -15.42 4.83
N LYS A 134 -6.73 -16.39 4.02
CA LYS A 134 -6.64 -16.34 2.56
C LYS A 134 -7.41 -15.15 1.98
N ASP A 135 -8.61 -14.89 2.47
CA ASP A 135 -9.43 -13.76 1.99
C ASP A 135 -8.78 -12.42 2.32
N LYS A 136 -8.23 -12.28 3.54
CA LYS A 136 -7.45 -11.10 3.94
C LYS A 136 -6.18 -10.92 3.10
N ILE A 137 -5.44 -12.00 2.83
CA ILE A 137 -4.27 -11.97 1.93
C ILE A 137 -4.68 -11.50 0.54
N LYS A 138 -5.78 -12.04 0.00
CA LYS A 138 -6.27 -11.66 -1.33
C LYS A 138 -6.66 -10.18 -1.37
N SER A 139 -7.38 -9.68 -0.37
CA SER A 139 -7.72 -8.25 -0.26
C SER A 139 -6.46 -7.38 -0.18
N ALA A 140 -5.47 -7.77 0.62
CA ALA A 140 -4.20 -7.05 0.74
C ALA A 140 -3.45 -7.00 -0.60
N ILE A 141 -3.40 -8.11 -1.34
CA ILE A 141 -2.79 -8.20 -2.67
C ILE A 141 -3.52 -7.30 -3.68
N VAL A 142 -4.85 -7.20 -3.62
CA VAL A 142 -5.63 -6.30 -4.49
C VAL A 142 -5.36 -4.84 -4.15
N THR A 143 -5.24 -4.50 -2.87
CA THR A 143 -4.91 -3.15 -2.42
C THR A 143 -3.52 -2.76 -2.90
N ASP A 144 -2.51 -3.61 -2.67
CA ASP A 144 -1.14 -3.42 -3.17
C ASP A 144 -1.08 -3.36 -4.70
N PHE A 145 -1.92 -4.12 -5.42
CA PHE A 145 -2.01 -4.01 -6.88
C PHE A 145 -2.35 -2.58 -7.30
N ILE A 146 -3.37 -1.97 -6.68
CA ILE A 146 -3.80 -0.60 -7.02
C ILE A 146 -2.68 0.40 -6.70
N LEU A 147 -2.08 0.31 -5.50
CA LEU A 147 -0.96 1.16 -5.08
C LEU A 147 0.26 1.00 -5.99
N SER A 148 0.56 -0.24 -6.39
CA SER A 148 1.66 -0.57 -7.31
C SER A 148 1.44 0.03 -8.70
N VAL A 149 0.21 -0.02 -9.22
CA VAL A 149 -0.14 0.57 -10.50
C VAL A 149 0.13 2.08 -10.46
N GLU A 150 -0.28 2.77 -9.39
CA GLU A 150 -0.01 4.20 -9.23
C GLU A 150 1.48 4.54 -9.16
N ILE A 151 2.25 3.82 -8.33
CA ILE A 151 3.71 4.00 -8.23
C ILE A 151 4.37 3.82 -9.61
N VAL A 152 3.99 2.76 -10.34
CA VAL A 152 4.52 2.48 -11.68
C VAL A 152 4.17 3.60 -12.65
N ILE A 153 2.96 4.13 -12.61
CA ILE A 153 2.52 5.19 -13.53
C ILE A 153 3.20 6.52 -13.23
N ILE A 154 3.37 6.89 -11.96
CA ILE A 154 4.09 8.12 -11.58
C ILE A 154 5.57 8.00 -11.94
N ALA A 155 6.17 6.82 -11.72
CA ALA A 155 7.54 6.55 -12.14
C ALA A 155 7.64 6.64 -13.66
N LEU A 156 6.72 6.01 -14.41
CA LEU A 156 6.69 6.07 -15.88
C LEU A 156 6.53 7.50 -16.37
N GLY A 157 5.64 8.27 -15.74
CA GLY A 157 5.41 9.71 -15.93
C GLY A 157 6.69 10.56 -15.83
N SER A 158 7.67 10.14 -15.03
CA SER A 158 8.95 10.85 -14.87
C SER A 158 9.97 10.58 -15.97
N VAL A 159 9.75 9.56 -16.79
CA VAL A 159 10.65 9.12 -17.86
C VAL A 159 9.94 9.00 -19.22
N LEU A 160 8.73 9.58 -19.36
CA LEU A 160 7.93 9.45 -20.59
C LEU A 160 8.65 9.95 -21.85
N GLU A 161 9.53 10.94 -21.72
CA GLU A 161 10.27 11.52 -22.83
C GLU A 161 11.55 10.74 -23.19
N GLU A 162 11.93 9.76 -22.37
CA GLU A 162 13.11 8.94 -22.58
C GLU A 162 12.86 7.77 -23.53
N ILE A 163 13.93 7.18 -24.06
CA ILE A 163 13.83 5.96 -24.86
C ILE A 163 13.25 4.80 -24.03
N LEU A 164 12.58 3.84 -24.70
CA LEU A 164 11.92 2.71 -24.06
C LEU A 164 12.84 1.92 -23.10
N LEU A 165 14.12 1.76 -23.46
CA LEU A 165 15.10 1.08 -22.61
C LEU A 165 15.24 1.77 -21.24
N MET A 166 15.36 3.10 -21.24
CA MET A 166 15.48 3.90 -20.01
C MET A 166 14.19 3.85 -19.18
N GLN A 167 13.03 3.91 -19.83
CA GLN A 167 11.74 3.74 -19.17
C GLN A 167 11.66 2.40 -18.45
N ILE A 168 12.02 1.32 -19.13
CA ILE A 168 12.00 -0.04 -18.56
C ILE A 168 12.93 -0.13 -17.35
N LEU A 169 14.18 0.33 -17.49
CA LEU A 169 15.17 0.25 -16.42
C LEU A 169 14.76 1.04 -15.17
N VAL A 170 14.41 2.32 -15.35
CA VAL A 170 14.05 3.22 -14.25
C VAL A 170 12.81 2.74 -13.52
N VAL A 171 11.73 2.44 -14.24
CA VAL A 171 10.46 2.02 -13.62
C VAL A 171 10.61 0.66 -12.93
N SER A 172 11.42 -0.25 -13.48
CA SER A 172 11.72 -1.53 -12.83
C SER A 172 12.50 -1.36 -11.53
N ILE A 173 13.50 -0.47 -11.52
CA ILE A 173 14.28 -0.15 -10.29
C ILE A 173 13.36 0.42 -9.21
N VAL A 174 12.51 1.39 -9.57
CA VAL A 174 11.55 1.98 -8.62
C VAL A 174 10.61 0.91 -8.06
N ALA A 175 10.06 0.04 -8.90
CA ALA A 175 9.18 -1.05 -8.47
C ALA A 175 9.87 -2.04 -7.52
N ILE A 176 11.15 -2.37 -7.77
CA ILE A 176 11.95 -3.25 -6.91
C ILE A 176 12.24 -2.57 -5.58
N ILE A 177 12.71 -1.31 -5.59
CA ILE A 177 12.99 -0.52 -4.38
C ILE A 177 11.72 -0.38 -3.54
N ALA A 178 10.58 -0.08 -4.18
CA ALA A 178 9.28 -0.01 -3.52
C ALA A 178 8.97 -1.33 -2.81
N THR A 179 9.07 -2.46 -3.52
CA THR A 179 8.75 -3.78 -2.94
C THR A 179 9.65 -4.11 -1.75
N ILE A 180 10.97 -3.96 -1.90
CA ILE A 180 11.93 -4.31 -0.84
C ILE A 180 11.82 -3.33 0.33
N GLY A 181 11.73 -2.03 0.04
CA GLY A 181 11.65 -0.99 1.05
C GLY A 181 10.38 -1.07 1.86
N VAL A 182 9.21 -1.16 1.19
CA VAL A 182 7.90 -1.21 1.83
C VAL A 182 7.79 -2.46 2.70
N TYR A 183 7.92 -3.66 2.10
CA TYR A 183 7.77 -4.90 2.85
C TYR A 183 8.89 -5.15 3.86
N GLY A 184 10.10 -4.65 3.59
CA GLY A 184 11.20 -4.69 4.53
C GLY A 184 10.91 -3.90 5.81
N ILE A 185 10.43 -2.67 5.67
CA ILE A 185 10.04 -1.83 6.82
C ILE A 185 8.82 -2.42 7.54
N VAL A 186 7.80 -2.88 6.81
CA VAL A 186 6.64 -3.55 7.42
C VAL A 186 7.08 -4.78 8.23
N ALA A 187 7.99 -5.60 7.69
CA ALA A 187 8.53 -6.74 8.41
C ALA A 187 9.28 -6.33 9.69
N LEU A 188 9.99 -5.19 9.67
CA LEU A 188 10.64 -4.67 10.86
C LEU A 188 9.63 -4.21 11.92
N ILE A 189 8.57 -3.51 11.51
CA ILE A 189 7.49 -3.04 12.39
C ILE A 189 6.80 -4.22 13.07
N VAL A 190 6.43 -5.23 12.28
CA VAL A 190 5.78 -6.45 12.76
C VAL A 190 6.66 -7.19 13.76
N ARG A 191 7.98 -7.27 13.54
CA ARG A 191 8.92 -7.98 14.44
C ARG A 191 9.27 -7.26 15.74
N ILE A 192 8.69 -6.09 16.01
CA ILE A 192 8.93 -5.37 17.27
C ILE A 192 8.47 -6.22 18.47
N ASP A 193 7.45 -7.05 18.30
CA ASP A 193 6.89 -7.93 19.33
C ASP A 193 7.87 -9.05 19.75
N ASP A 194 8.41 -9.77 18.79
CA ASP A 194 9.37 -10.86 18.92
C ASP A 194 10.67 -10.35 19.54
N LEU A 195 11.12 -9.17 19.10
CA LEU A 195 12.29 -8.49 19.66
C LEU A 195 12.03 -8.10 21.11
N GLY A 196 10.85 -7.54 21.42
CA GLY A 196 10.44 -7.18 22.77
C GLY A 196 10.48 -8.38 23.71
N TRP A 197 9.90 -9.50 23.30
CA TRP A 197 9.86 -10.71 24.12
C TRP A 197 11.23 -11.37 24.29
N ARG A 198 12.06 -11.40 23.24
CA ARG A 198 13.45 -11.86 23.32
C ARG A 198 14.28 -11.02 24.29
N LEU A 199 14.12 -9.69 24.27
CA LEU A 199 14.80 -8.79 25.20
C LEU A 199 14.38 -9.01 26.66
N VAL A 200 13.10 -9.30 26.91
CA VAL A 200 12.61 -9.66 28.25
C VAL A 200 13.20 -11.00 28.71
N LYS A 201 13.27 -12.00 27.82
CA LYS A 201 13.76 -13.34 28.13
C LYS A 201 15.27 -13.45 28.31
N TRP A 202 16.05 -12.70 27.55
CA TRP A 202 17.52 -12.67 27.69
C TRP A 202 18.01 -12.01 28.97
N SER A 203 17.12 -11.48 29.79
CA SER A 203 17.47 -10.71 30.97
C SER A 203 17.20 -11.47 32.27
N ASP A 204 18.23 -12.15 32.79
CA ASP A 204 18.15 -12.88 34.07
C ASP A 204 18.00 -11.94 35.29
N LYS A 205 18.35 -10.65 35.15
CA LYS A 205 18.30 -9.69 36.25
C LYS A 205 16.98 -8.91 36.27
N LYS A 206 16.33 -8.85 37.45
CA LYS A 206 15.06 -8.13 37.68
C LYS A 206 15.08 -6.63 37.29
N LYS A 207 16.24 -5.98 37.21
CA LYS A 207 16.43 -4.54 36.88
C LYS A 207 17.43 -4.31 35.74
N SER A 208 17.25 -4.98 34.61
CA SER A 208 18.09 -4.74 33.43
C SER A 208 17.40 -3.80 32.44
N ILE A 209 18.18 -2.90 31.83
CA ILE A 209 17.72 -1.98 30.79
C ILE A 209 17.08 -2.75 29.62
N SER A 210 17.60 -3.93 29.28
CA SER A 210 17.02 -4.78 28.23
C SER A 210 15.61 -5.26 28.56
N LYS A 211 15.34 -5.56 29.84
CA LYS A 211 14.01 -5.96 30.31
C LYS A 211 13.03 -4.79 30.25
N THR A 212 13.48 -3.58 30.62
CA THR A 212 12.67 -2.36 30.53
C THR A 212 12.30 -2.06 29.08
N ILE A 213 13.29 -2.05 28.17
CA ILE A 213 13.06 -1.83 26.73
C ILE A 213 12.11 -2.89 26.18
N GLY A 214 12.36 -4.17 26.46
CA GLY A 214 11.49 -5.25 25.96
C GLY A 214 10.05 -5.15 26.49
N THR A 215 9.87 -4.73 27.74
CA THR A 215 8.53 -4.51 28.32
C THR A 215 7.82 -3.33 27.64
N ILE A 216 8.52 -2.23 27.36
CA ILE A 216 7.97 -1.08 26.64
C ILE A 216 7.54 -1.50 25.22
N LEU A 217 8.36 -2.27 24.50
CA LEU A 217 8.03 -2.74 23.16
C LEU A 217 6.74 -3.59 23.14
N VAL A 218 6.61 -4.53 24.09
CA VAL A 218 5.41 -5.38 24.21
C VAL A 218 4.18 -4.55 24.59
N GLN A 219 4.33 -3.56 25.48
CA GLN A 219 3.23 -2.67 25.87
C GLN A 219 2.83 -1.67 24.79
N ALA A 220 3.77 -1.29 23.92
CA ALA A 220 3.52 -0.40 22.80
C ALA A 220 2.79 -1.08 21.64
N LEU A 221 2.88 -2.42 21.52
CA LEU A 221 2.31 -3.16 20.40
C LEU A 221 0.81 -2.89 20.15
N PRO A 222 -0.10 -2.93 21.17
CA PRO A 222 -1.51 -2.63 20.93
C PRO A 222 -1.75 -1.21 20.43
N TRP A 223 -0.93 -0.26 20.88
CA TRP A 223 -0.96 1.13 20.43
C TRP A 223 -0.48 1.27 18.98
N ILE A 224 0.60 0.57 18.61
CA ILE A 224 1.11 0.53 17.24
C ILE A 224 0.03 -0.03 16.30
N ILE A 225 -0.56 -1.19 16.62
CA ILE A 225 -1.60 -1.82 15.78
C ILE A 225 -2.82 -0.90 15.62
N LYS A 226 -3.29 -0.30 16.71
CA LYS A 226 -4.43 0.63 16.66
C LYS A 226 -4.11 1.89 15.84
N SER A 227 -2.89 2.41 15.96
CA SER A 227 -2.45 3.57 15.20
C SER A 227 -2.32 3.26 13.72
N LEU A 228 -1.77 2.09 13.37
CA LEU A 228 -1.67 1.62 11.98
C LEU A 228 -3.03 1.50 11.30
N SER A 229 -4.08 1.08 12.00
CA SER A 229 -5.43 1.05 11.43
C SER A 229 -5.96 2.44 11.06
N VAL A 230 -5.68 3.45 11.90
CA VAL A 230 -6.08 4.83 11.60
C VAL A 230 -5.23 5.40 10.48
N ILE A 231 -3.91 5.25 10.55
CA ILE A 231 -2.97 5.79 9.55
C ILE A 231 -3.22 5.11 8.19
N GLY A 232 -3.43 3.80 8.16
CA GLY A 232 -3.76 3.05 6.94
C GLY A 232 -5.09 3.49 6.32
N THR A 233 -6.12 3.75 7.14
CA THR A 233 -7.40 4.30 6.64
C THR A 233 -7.22 5.69 6.04
N VAL A 234 -6.43 6.56 6.69
CA VAL A 234 -6.12 7.89 6.15
C VAL A 234 -5.32 7.78 4.85
N ALA A 235 -4.33 6.89 4.80
CA ALA A 235 -3.51 6.63 3.61
C ALA A 235 -4.36 6.15 2.42
N LEU A 236 -5.34 5.24 2.64
CA LEU A 236 -6.28 4.83 1.58
C LEU A 236 -7.02 6.01 0.95
N LEU A 237 -7.45 6.98 1.77
CA LEU A 237 -8.16 8.16 1.31
C LEU A 237 -7.23 9.18 0.65
N LEU A 238 -6.04 9.40 1.21
CA LEU A 238 -5.02 10.27 0.63
C LEU A 238 -4.62 9.79 -0.75
N VAL A 239 -4.31 8.50 -0.89
CA VAL A 239 -3.95 7.90 -2.17
C VAL A 239 -5.10 8.04 -3.17
N ALA A 240 -6.32 7.66 -2.78
CA ALA A 240 -7.47 7.82 -3.67
C ALA A 240 -7.63 9.28 -4.12
N GLY A 241 -7.55 10.23 -3.19
CA GLY A 241 -7.61 11.65 -3.46
C GLY A 241 -6.49 12.15 -4.38
N GLY A 242 -5.26 11.71 -4.16
CA GLY A 242 -4.08 12.01 -4.98
C GLY A 242 -4.25 11.54 -6.41
N ILE A 243 -4.74 10.30 -6.62
CA ILE A 243 -5.07 9.80 -7.95
C ILE A 243 -6.10 10.71 -8.63
N PHE A 244 -7.17 11.10 -7.92
CA PHE A 244 -8.20 11.98 -8.49
C PHE A 244 -7.66 13.37 -8.83
N MET A 245 -6.91 13.99 -7.92
CA MET A 245 -6.36 15.34 -8.11
C MET A 245 -5.35 15.37 -9.26
N HIS A 246 -4.44 14.40 -9.35
CA HIS A 246 -3.44 14.36 -10.42
C HIS A 246 -4.02 14.05 -11.80
N ASN A 247 -5.18 13.38 -11.88
CA ASN A 247 -5.78 12.97 -13.16
C ASN A 247 -6.94 13.89 -13.60
N LEU A 248 -7.57 14.62 -12.69
CA LEU A 248 -8.69 15.52 -12.99
C LEU A 248 -8.35 16.97 -12.64
N HIS A 249 -7.89 17.72 -13.65
CA HIS A 249 -7.52 19.14 -13.55
C HIS A 249 -8.56 20.02 -12.84
N PHE A 250 -9.87 19.73 -13.03
CA PHE A 250 -10.94 20.48 -12.36
C PHE A 250 -10.88 20.38 -10.82
N ILE A 251 -10.55 19.20 -10.29
CA ILE A 251 -10.45 18.99 -8.83
C ILE A 251 -9.20 19.68 -8.29
N GLU A 252 -8.09 19.56 -9.01
CA GLU A 252 -6.83 20.24 -8.65
C GLU A 252 -7.02 21.76 -8.62
N GLU A 253 -7.65 22.35 -9.64
CA GLU A 253 -7.87 23.78 -9.71
C GLU A 253 -8.80 24.27 -8.58
N LEU A 254 -9.87 23.52 -8.28
CA LEU A 254 -10.82 23.83 -7.21
C LEU A 254 -10.18 23.79 -5.80
N LEU A 255 -9.21 22.91 -5.59
CA LEU A 255 -8.54 22.71 -4.29
C LEU A 255 -7.13 23.31 -4.23
N SER A 256 -6.68 23.99 -5.28
CA SER A 256 -5.33 24.57 -5.43
C SER A 256 -4.95 25.55 -4.31
N SER A 257 -5.94 26.16 -3.64
CA SER A 257 -5.72 27.06 -2.50
C SER A 257 -5.39 26.33 -1.19
N LEU A 258 -5.54 25.01 -1.13
CA LEU A 258 -5.27 24.19 0.06
C LEU A 258 -3.93 23.45 -0.07
N PRO A 259 -3.29 23.09 1.06
CA PRO A 259 -2.18 22.14 1.02
C PRO A 259 -2.61 20.84 0.34
N SER A 260 -1.74 20.25 -0.50
CA SER A 260 -2.07 19.07 -1.31
C SER A 260 -2.66 17.94 -0.47
N LEU A 261 -2.04 17.63 0.67
CA LEU A 261 -2.51 16.62 1.63
C LEU A 261 -3.97 16.83 2.08
N VAL A 262 -4.37 18.09 2.26
CA VAL A 262 -5.75 18.44 2.68
C VAL A 262 -6.70 18.28 1.50
N GLY A 263 -6.32 18.74 0.31
CA GLY A 263 -7.11 18.55 -0.91
C GLY A 263 -7.32 17.07 -1.24
N GLU A 264 -6.27 16.27 -1.13
CA GLU A 264 -6.28 14.82 -1.36
C GLU A 264 -7.24 14.15 -0.37
N LEU A 265 -7.10 14.44 0.92
CA LEU A 265 -7.97 13.86 1.95
C LEU A 265 -9.44 14.23 1.74
N ILE A 266 -9.74 15.50 1.42
CA ILE A 266 -11.10 15.96 1.15
C ILE A 266 -11.68 15.24 -0.07
N THR A 267 -10.91 15.15 -1.15
CA THR A 267 -11.31 14.47 -2.39
C THR A 267 -11.60 13.00 -2.12
N GLY A 268 -10.67 12.30 -1.45
CA GLY A 268 -10.83 10.90 -1.05
C GLY A 268 -12.07 10.68 -0.17
N LEU A 269 -12.32 11.56 0.81
CA LEU A 269 -13.50 11.50 1.67
C LEU A 269 -14.80 11.69 0.89
N ILE A 270 -14.86 12.67 -0.02
CA ILE A 270 -16.06 12.94 -0.83
C ILE A 270 -16.34 11.75 -1.75
N VAL A 271 -15.34 11.30 -2.51
CA VAL A 271 -15.49 10.16 -3.42
C VAL A 271 -15.87 8.90 -2.64
N GLY A 272 -15.23 8.67 -1.49
CA GLY A 272 -15.51 7.53 -0.62
C GLY A 272 -16.93 7.54 -0.06
N ALA A 273 -17.38 8.70 0.43
CA ALA A 273 -18.74 8.88 0.95
C ALA A 273 -19.79 8.65 -0.15
N ILE A 274 -19.58 9.19 -1.35
CA ILE A 274 -20.46 8.99 -2.52
C ILE A 274 -20.49 7.51 -2.89
N SER A 275 -19.33 6.88 -3.01
CA SER A 275 -19.21 5.46 -3.40
C SER A 275 -19.90 4.54 -2.39
N LEU A 276 -19.70 4.80 -1.09
CA LEU A 276 -20.36 4.06 -0.01
C LEU A 276 -21.88 4.26 -0.01
N ALA A 277 -22.35 5.50 -0.23
CA ALA A 277 -23.77 5.81 -0.32
C ALA A 277 -24.43 5.10 -1.51
N LEU A 278 -23.80 5.12 -2.69
CA LEU A 278 -24.26 4.40 -3.88
C LEU A 278 -24.31 2.89 -3.64
N PHE A 279 -23.28 2.32 -3.01
CA PHE A 279 -23.25 0.90 -2.68
C PHE A 279 -24.39 0.50 -1.73
N LYS A 280 -24.62 1.28 -0.66
CA LYS A 280 -25.71 1.02 0.29
C LYS A 280 -27.08 1.20 -0.36
N LEU A 281 -27.25 2.22 -1.20
CA LEU A 281 -28.48 2.44 -1.95
C LEU A 281 -28.77 1.27 -2.89
N PHE A 282 -27.76 0.82 -3.63
CA PHE A 282 -27.87 -0.37 -4.49
C PHE A 282 -28.25 -1.61 -3.68
N LYS A 283 -27.56 -1.86 -2.56
CA LYS A 283 -27.86 -2.98 -1.66
C LYS A 283 -29.30 -2.91 -1.14
N TYR A 284 -29.76 -1.72 -0.75
CA TYR A 284 -31.12 -1.49 -0.30
C TYR A 284 -32.15 -1.76 -1.40
N LEU A 285 -31.93 -1.25 -2.62
CA LEU A 285 -32.86 -1.38 -3.74
C LEU A 285 -32.97 -2.82 -4.26
N PHE A 286 -31.86 -3.56 -4.33
CA PHE A 286 -31.81 -4.89 -4.95
C PHE A 286 -31.92 -6.05 -3.96
N PHE A 287 -31.42 -5.90 -2.73
CA PHE A 287 -31.38 -7.00 -1.76
C PHE A 287 -32.36 -6.84 -0.60
N ASN A 288 -32.94 -5.66 -0.38
CA ASN A 288 -33.92 -5.45 0.69
C ASN A 288 -35.37 -5.78 0.29
N LYS A 289 -35.58 -6.40 -0.88
CA LYS A 289 -36.88 -6.93 -1.33
C LYS A 289 -37.19 -8.37 -0.86
N LYS A 290 -36.39 -8.92 0.06
CA LYS A 290 -36.67 -10.20 0.73
C LYS A 290 -36.40 -10.11 2.23
N GLN A 291 -37.28 -9.42 2.95
CA GLN A 291 -37.62 -9.76 4.33
C GLN A 291 -39.14 -9.75 4.44
#